data_AF-A0A2M8P1E3-F1
#
_entry.id   AF-A0A2M8P1E3-F1
#
_cell.length_a   1.000
_cell.length_b   1.000
_cell.length_c   1.000
_cell.angle_alpha   90.00
_cell.angle_beta   90.00
_cell.angle_gamma   90.00
#
_symmetry.space_group_name_H-M   'P 1'
#
loop_
_entity.id
_entity.type
_entity.pdbx_description
1 polymer ?
#
loop_
_entity_poly.entity_id
_entity_poly.type
_entity_poly.pdbx_seq_one_letter_code
_entity_poly.pdbx_strand_id
1 'polypeptide(L)'
;MSASAYLNREVVNMGAPKIQADYDGLSEIARHFAAKAQDTNYLMQTVQRCVDELQRGAWIGRGATRFYTEMQNVVSPAMQRLRNALDEASSATTRIAQALAKHKREAGMQAERAALSAWQSAWVLAQQRAAFSAAFRTFSAN
;
A
#
# COMPACT_ATOMS: atom_id res chain seq x y z
N MET A 1 0.49 -55.50 13.01
CA MET A 1 1.68 -55.04 12.26
C MET A 1 1.17 -54.31 11.02
N SER A 2 0.75 -53.05 11.17
CA SER A 2 1.52 -51.81 10.91
C SER A 2 1.69 -51.51 9.41
N ALA A 3 0.68 -50.85 8.82
CA ALA A 3 0.74 -50.26 7.49
C ALA A 3 -0.28 -49.12 7.35
N SER A 4 0.06 -47.92 7.83
CA SER A 4 -0.46 -46.64 7.30
C SER A 4 0.16 -45.47 8.06
N ALA A 5 1.48 -45.36 7.94
CA ALA A 5 2.28 -44.22 8.38
C ALA A 5 2.25 -43.07 7.35
N TYR A 6 1.06 -42.69 6.85
CA TYR A 6 0.91 -41.64 5.83
C TYR A 6 -0.23 -40.66 6.17
N LEU A 7 -0.18 -40.07 7.35
CA LEU A 7 -0.93 -38.84 7.65
C LEU A 7 0.03 -37.71 8.06
N ASN A 8 1.17 -37.61 7.39
CA ASN A 8 1.84 -36.32 7.28
C ASN A 8 1.16 -35.55 6.15
N ARG A 9 -0.09 -35.11 6.41
CA ARG A 9 -0.74 -34.07 5.62
C ARG A 9 0.21 -32.89 5.73
N GLU A 10 0.94 -32.62 4.65
CA GLU A 10 1.69 -31.39 4.49
C GLU A 10 0.78 -30.27 4.94
N VAL A 11 1.10 -29.73 6.12
CA VAL A 11 0.47 -28.55 6.66
C VAL A 11 0.84 -27.51 5.62
N VAL A 12 -0.09 -27.24 4.70
CA VAL A 12 0.06 -26.20 3.69
C VAL A 12 0.53 -24.98 4.46
N ASN A 13 1.81 -24.65 4.27
CA ASN A 13 2.45 -23.54 4.94
C ASN A 13 1.73 -22.28 4.44
N MET A 14 0.68 -21.88 5.14
CA MET A 14 -0.05 -20.62 4.95
C MET A 14 0.76 -19.42 5.47
N GLY A 15 2.09 -19.51 5.42
CA GLY A 15 2.98 -18.36 5.51
C GLY A 15 2.98 -17.63 4.18
N ALA A 16 1.90 -16.93 3.85
CA ALA A 16 1.91 -16.02 2.71
C ALA A 16 3.13 -15.07 2.86
N PRO A 17 3.95 -14.89 1.82
CA PRO A 17 5.09 -13.98 1.87
C PRO A 17 4.63 -12.59 2.30
N LYS A 18 5.45 -11.95 3.14
CA LYS A 18 5.07 -10.87 4.04
C LYS A 18 4.82 -9.54 3.29
N ILE A 19 3.69 -9.41 2.59
CA ILE A 19 3.18 -8.18 1.95
C ILE A 19 2.99 -7.02 2.95
N GLN A 20 3.15 -7.30 4.25
CA GLN A 20 3.02 -6.32 5.32
C GLN A 20 4.15 -5.28 5.36
N ALA A 21 5.36 -5.63 4.92
CA ALA A 21 6.49 -4.71 4.90
C ALA A 21 6.38 -3.67 3.76
N ASP A 22 5.75 -4.04 2.64
CA ASP A 22 5.76 -3.23 1.43
C ASP A 22 4.85 -1.99 1.53
N TYR A 23 3.72 -2.05 2.24
CA TYR A 23 2.84 -0.88 2.35
C TYR A 23 3.40 0.21 3.29
N ASP A 24 4.11 -0.17 4.34
CA ASP A 24 4.74 0.79 5.26
C ASP A 24 5.86 1.55 4.54
N GLY A 25 6.66 0.84 3.73
CA GLY A 25 7.67 1.45 2.87
C GLY A 25 7.07 2.39 1.83
N LEU A 26 5.96 2.00 1.17
CA LEU A 26 5.25 2.90 0.25
C LEU A 26 4.69 4.14 0.95
N SER A 27 4.17 4.00 2.17
CA SER A 27 3.70 5.14 2.96
C SER A 27 4.84 6.08 3.36
N GLU A 28 6.02 5.53 3.68
CA GLU A 28 7.24 6.33 3.92
C GLU A 28 7.69 7.07 2.66
N ILE A 29 7.77 6.40 1.51
CA ILE A 29 8.12 7.03 0.22
C ILE A 29 7.14 8.16 -0.13
N ALA A 30 5.83 7.94 0.06
CA ALA A 30 4.81 8.96 -0.16
C ALA A 30 5.04 10.20 0.72
N ARG A 31 5.42 10.00 2.00
CA ARG A 31 5.77 11.08 2.92
C ARG A 31 7.04 11.82 2.48
N HIS A 32 8.05 11.12 1.97
CA HIS A 32 9.24 11.77 1.43
C HIS A 32 8.94 12.66 0.23
N PHE A 33 8.10 12.21 -0.71
CA PHE A 33 7.68 13.05 -1.83
C PHE A 33 6.92 14.32 -1.36
N ALA A 34 5.99 14.17 -0.42
CA ALA A 34 5.25 15.30 0.14
C ALA A 34 6.18 16.30 0.85
N ALA A 35 7.13 15.81 1.65
CA ALA A 35 8.12 16.66 2.31
C ALA A 35 8.99 17.41 1.27
N LYS A 36 9.40 16.76 0.19
CA LYS A 36 10.18 17.41 -0.88
C LYS A 36 9.38 18.42 -1.67
N ALA A 37 8.08 18.20 -1.88
CA ALA A 37 7.20 19.21 -2.48
C ALA A 37 7.10 20.45 -1.60
N GLN A 38 6.98 20.28 -0.28
CA GLN A 38 6.98 21.37 0.69
C GLN A 38 8.31 22.12 0.70
N ASP A 39 9.44 21.41 0.83
CA ASP A 39 10.80 21.99 0.75
C ASP A 39 10.97 22.85 -0.51
N THR A 40 10.52 22.33 -1.66
CA THR A 40 10.58 23.02 -2.95
C THR A 40 9.73 24.29 -2.94
N ASN A 41 8.55 24.25 -2.33
CA ASN A 41 7.67 25.41 -2.21
C ASN A 41 8.28 26.49 -1.30
N TYR A 42 8.88 26.11 -0.17
CA TYR A 42 9.59 27.05 0.71
C TYR A 42 10.80 27.70 0.02
N LEU A 43 11.58 26.90 -0.72
CA LEU A 43 12.70 27.41 -1.49
C LEU A 43 12.22 28.42 -2.54
N MET A 44 11.15 28.10 -3.29
CA MET A 44 10.58 28.99 -4.30
C MET A 44 10.10 30.32 -3.69
N GLN A 45 9.43 30.29 -2.54
CA GLN A 45 9.01 31.50 -1.83
C GLN A 45 10.18 32.33 -1.32
N THR A 46 11.28 31.69 -0.95
CA THR A 46 12.51 32.38 -0.52
C THR A 46 13.19 33.07 -1.69
N VAL A 47 13.36 32.35 -2.80
CA VAL A 47 13.91 32.91 -4.04
C VAL A 47 13.04 34.07 -4.54
N GLN A 48 11.72 33.94 -4.54
CA GLN A 48 10.82 34.99 -5.00
C GLN A 48 10.98 36.28 -4.18
N ARG A 49 11.09 36.17 -2.84
CA ARG A 49 11.32 37.34 -1.98
C ARG A 49 12.63 38.06 -2.33
N CYS A 50 13.71 37.32 -2.55
CA CYS A 50 14.99 37.91 -2.98
C CYS A 50 14.86 38.59 -4.35
N VAL A 51 14.13 37.99 -5.29
CA VAL A 51 13.86 38.59 -6.61
C VAL A 51 13.05 39.88 -6.47
N ASP A 52 12.01 39.88 -5.64
CA ASP A 52 11.16 41.05 -5.40
C ASP A 52 11.95 42.21 -4.80
N GLU A 53 12.90 41.94 -3.89
CA GLU A 53 13.81 42.94 -3.33
C GLU A 53 14.71 43.57 -4.40
N LEU A 54 15.28 42.74 -5.29
CA LEU A 54 16.10 43.21 -6.41
C LEU A 54 15.30 44.07 -7.38
N GLN A 55 14.04 43.70 -7.64
CA GLN A 55 13.17 44.35 -8.61
C GLN A 55 12.67 45.74 -8.13
N ARG A 56 12.67 46.02 -6.82
CA ARG A 56 12.31 47.33 -6.23
C ARG A 56 13.34 48.44 -6.45
N GLY A 57 14.27 48.25 -7.37
CA GLY A 57 15.26 49.25 -7.77
C GLY A 57 16.67 48.99 -7.23
N ALA A 58 16.88 47.91 -6.46
CA ALA A 58 18.21 47.51 -6.02
C ALA A 58 19.07 46.97 -7.19
N TRP A 59 18.46 46.46 -8.25
CA TRP A 59 19.18 46.06 -9.46
C TRP A 59 18.42 46.40 -10.75
N ILE A 60 19.03 47.27 -11.57
CA ILE A 60 18.44 47.84 -12.80
C ILE A 60 19.44 47.70 -13.95
N GLY A 61 18.93 47.52 -15.17
CA GLY A 61 19.71 47.48 -16.41
C GLY A 61 19.41 46.23 -17.24
N ARG A 62 20.07 46.10 -18.41
CA ARG A 62 19.81 44.98 -19.35
C ARG A 62 19.98 43.59 -18.71
N GLY A 63 20.97 43.44 -17.83
CA GLY A 63 21.20 42.19 -17.09
C GLY A 63 20.04 41.85 -16.15
N ALA A 64 19.54 42.85 -15.40
CA ALA A 64 18.39 42.68 -14.52
C ALA A 64 17.13 42.30 -15.31
N THR A 65 16.85 42.98 -16.43
CA THR A 65 15.71 42.65 -17.31
C THR A 65 15.76 41.21 -17.81
N ARG A 66 16.92 40.75 -18.28
CA ARG A 66 17.08 39.37 -18.76
C ARG A 66 16.89 38.36 -17.62
N PHE A 67 17.50 38.62 -16.46
CA PHE A 67 17.34 37.77 -15.28
C PHE A 67 15.87 37.66 -14.84
N TYR A 68 15.13 38.77 -14.72
CA TYR A 68 13.72 38.73 -14.34
C TYR A 68 12.86 37.98 -15.37
N THR A 69 13.18 38.15 -16.66
CA THR A 69 12.51 37.42 -17.74
C THR A 69 12.77 35.90 -17.63
N GLU A 70 14.00 35.49 -17.36
CA GLU A 70 14.36 34.07 -17.18
C GLU A 70 13.71 33.49 -15.91
N MET A 71 13.69 34.24 -14.81
CA MET A 71 13.01 33.85 -13.58
C MET A 71 11.52 33.60 -13.80
N GLN A 72 10.84 34.49 -14.52
CA GLN A 72 9.40 34.41 -14.72
C GLN A 72 8.99 33.38 -15.77
N ASN A 73 9.75 33.24 -16.86
CA ASN A 73 9.36 32.40 -18.00
C ASN A 73 9.95 30.99 -17.97
N VAL A 74 11.05 30.78 -17.25
CA VAL A 74 11.78 29.51 -17.25
C VAL A 74 11.84 28.91 -15.86
N VAL A 75 12.42 29.64 -14.90
CA VAL A 75 12.75 29.08 -13.58
C VAL A 75 11.50 28.84 -12.75
N SER A 76 10.67 29.86 -12.54
CA SER A 76 9.45 29.73 -11.72
C SER A 76 8.49 28.66 -12.26
N PRO A 77 8.19 28.61 -13.58
CA PRO A 77 7.38 27.52 -14.15
C PRO A 77 8.03 26.14 -13.98
N ALA A 78 9.35 26.01 -14.12
CA ALA A 78 10.03 24.73 -13.91
C ALA A 78 9.94 24.25 -12.45
N MET A 79 10.12 25.16 -11.48
CA MET A 79 10.00 24.86 -10.06
C MET A 79 8.56 24.48 -9.67
N GLN A 80 7.57 25.14 -10.25
CA GLN A 80 6.17 24.79 -10.05
C GLN A 80 5.85 23.40 -10.63
N ARG A 81 6.35 23.07 -11.82
CA ARG A 81 6.22 21.72 -12.41
C ARG A 81 6.86 20.65 -11.53
N LEU A 82 8.06 20.92 -11.00
CA LEU A 82 8.74 19.99 -10.09
C LEU A 82 7.90 19.74 -8.83
N ARG A 83 7.42 20.79 -8.18
CA ARG A 83 6.55 20.66 -7.00
C ARG A 83 5.31 19.82 -7.31
N ASN A 84 4.63 20.12 -8.41
CA ASN A 84 3.42 19.40 -8.80
C ASN A 84 3.72 17.92 -9.09
N ALA A 85 4.86 17.60 -9.71
CA ALA A 85 5.26 16.21 -9.95
C ALA A 85 5.55 15.45 -8.65
N LEU A 86 6.13 16.12 -7.64
CA LEU A 86 6.35 15.54 -6.31
C LEU A 86 5.02 15.28 -5.58
N ASP A 87 4.08 16.22 -5.65
CA ASP A 87 2.73 16.04 -5.09
C ASP A 87 1.99 14.88 -5.76
N GLU A 88 2.07 14.78 -7.09
CA GLU A 88 1.48 13.69 -7.86
C GLU A 88 2.11 12.34 -7.51
N ALA A 89 3.43 12.27 -7.38
CA ALA A 89 4.13 11.08 -6.95
C ALA A 89 3.72 10.64 -5.54
N SER A 90 3.57 11.58 -4.60
CA SER A 90 3.06 11.29 -3.25
C SER A 90 1.64 10.73 -3.29
N SER A 91 0.75 11.37 -4.07
CA SER A 91 -0.65 10.94 -4.21
C SER A 91 -0.76 9.56 -4.84
N ALA A 92 -0.03 9.31 -5.94
CA ALA A 92 0.00 8.02 -6.64
C ALA A 92 0.49 6.91 -5.71
N THR A 93 1.60 7.14 -5.00
CA THR A 93 2.17 6.17 -4.06
C THR A 93 1.20 5.85 -2.92
N THR A 94 0.53 6.88 -2.37
CA THR A 94 -0.49 6.70 -1.33
C THR A 94 -1.66 5.84 -1.82
N ARG A 95 -2.14 6.06 -3.05
CA ARG A 95 -3.21 5.25 -3.65
C ARG A 95 -2.80 3.79 -3.82
N ILE A 96 -1.56 3.54 -4.25
CA ILE A 96 -1.00 2.19 -4.37
C ILE A 96 -0.97 1.49 -3.00
N ALA A 97 -0.45 2.17 -1.97
CA ALA A 97 -0.40 1.62 -0.62
C ALA A 97 -1.80 1.28 -0.09
N GLN A 98 -2.79 2.14 -0.33
CA GLN A 98 -4.18 1.91 0.06
C GLN A 98 -4.81 0.72 -0.68
N ALA A 99 -4.58 0.62 -2.00
CA ALA A 99 -5.09 -0.49 -2.80
C ALA A 99 -4.54 -1.84 -2.30
N LEU A 100 -3.22 -1.92 -2.07
CA LEU A 100 -2.58 -3.12 -1.53
C LEU A 100 -3.12 -3.49 -0.14
N ALA A 101 -3.27 -2.51 0.75
CA ALA A 101 -3.83 -2.73 2.08
C ALA A 101 -5.28 -3.25 2.02
N LYS A 102 -6.09 -2.74 1.09
CA LYS A 102 -7.47 -3.20 0.87
C LYS A 102 -7.49 -4.65 0.39
N HIS A 103 -6.76 -4.97 -0.67
CA HIS A 103 -6.72 -6.33 -1.22
C HIS A 103 -6.24 -7.36 -0.21
N LYS A 104 -5.28 -7.00 0.66
CA LYS A 104 -4.83 -7.88 1.74
C LYS A 104 -5.95 -8.20 2.74
N ARG A 105 -6.72 -7.20 3.17
CA ARG A 105 -7.83 -7.41 4.10
C ARG A 105 -8.90 -8.31 3.49
N GLU A 106 -9.23 -8.08 2.22
CA GLU A 106 -10.19 -8.91 1.48
C GLU A 106 -9.72 -10.36 1.37
N ALA A 107 -8.47 -10.60 0.98
CA ALA A 107 -7.89 -11.93 0.91
C ALA A 107 -7.88 -12.64 2.28
N GLY A 108 -7.54 -11.91 3.36
CA GLY A 108 -7.57 -12.44 4.73
C GLY A 108 -8.98 -12.85 5.16
N MET A 109 -9.98 -11.99 4.93
CA MET A 109 -11.39 -12.32 5.22
C MET A 109 -11.89 -13.51 4.40
N GLN A 110 -11.49 -13.62 3.13
CA GLN A 110 -11.85 -14.77 2.29
C GLN A 110 -11.21 -16.07 2.81
N ALA A 111 -9.95 -16.03 3.21
CA ALA A 111 -9.25 -17.17 3.79
C ALA A 111 -9.90 -17.63 5.11
N GLU A 112 -10.25 -16.67 5.99
CA GLU A 112 -10.94 -16.96 7.25
C GLU A 112 -12.32 -17.59 7.00
N ARG A 113 -13.10 -17.03 6.06
CA ARG A 113 -14.41 -17.58 5.67
C ARG A 113 -14.29 -18.99 5.11
N ALA A 114 -13.30 -19.24 4.25
CA ALA A 114 -13.04 -20.56 3.70
C ALA A 114 -12.69 -21.55 4.81
N ALA A 115 -11.82 -21.17 5.76
CA ALA A 115 -11.48 -22.00 6.91
C ALA A 115 -12.73 -22.33 7.76
N LEU A 116 -13.53 -21.33 8.14
CA LEU A 116 -14.76 -21.54 8.92
C LEU A 116 -15.74 -22.50 8.22
N SER A 117 -15.93 -22.35 6.91
CA SER A 117 -16.80 -23.25 6.15
C SER A 117 -16.26 -24.69 6.13
N ALA A 118 -14.95 -24.88 5.96
CA ALA A 118 -14.33 -26.19 5.98
C ALA A 118 -14.47 -26.90 7.33
N TRP A 119 -14.32 -26.15 8.43
CA TRP A 119 -14.55 -26.66 9.79
C TRP A 119 -16.00 -27.08 10.01
N GLN A 120 -16.96 -26.28 9.58
CA GLN A 120 -18.38 -26.61 9.69
C GLN A 120 -18.72 -27.88 8.90
N SER A 121 -18.22 -28.01 7.67
CA SER A 121 -18.41 -29.23 6.87
C SER A 121 -17.80 -30.46 7.53
N ALA A 122 -16.59 -30.35 8.08
CA ALA A 122 -15.94 -31.46 8.78
C ALA A 122 -16.73 -31.90 10.02
N TRP A 123 -17.28 -30.96 10.79
CA TRP A 123 -18.10 -31.24 11.95
C TRP A 123 -19.41 -31.96 11.58
N VAL A 124 -20.10 -31.47 10.54
CA VAL A 124 -21.33 -32.10 10.01
C VAL A 124 -21.07 -33.53 9.55
N LEU A 125 -19.97 -33.76 8.82
CA LEU A 125 -19.57 -35.10 8.37
C LEU A 125 -19.26 -36.04 9.54
N ALA A 126 -18.60 -35.54 10.59
CA ALA A 126 -18.33 -36.33 11.80
C ALA A 126 -19.62 -36.73 12.53
N GLN A 127 -20.60 -35.82 12.62
CA GLN A 127 -21.89 -36.08 13.24
C GLN A 127 -22.71 -37.13 12.47
N GLN A 128 -22.76 -37.01 11.13
CA GLN A 128 -23.44 -38.00 10.28
C GLN A 128 -22.81 -39.38 10.39
N ARG A 129 -21.47 -39.46 10.41
CA ARG A 129 -20.74 -40.72 10.57
C ARG A 129 -21.02 -41.38 11.93
N ALA A 130 -21.11 -40.59 12.99
CA ALA A 130 -21.48 -41.09 14.32
C ALA A 130 -22.91 -41.66 14.32
N ALA A 131 -23.88 -40.92 13.74
CA ALA A 131 -25.27 -41.36 13.64
C ALA A 131 -25.42 -42.65 12.82
N PHE A 132 -24.73 -42.76 11.69
CA PHE A 132 -24.74 -43.97 10.85
C PHE A 132 -24.15 -45.18 11.57
N SER A 133 -23.07 -44.99 12.33
CA SER A 133 -22.46 -46.07 13.13
C SER A 133 -23.36 -46.57 14.26
N ALA A 134 -24.23 -45.71 14.81
CA ALA A 134 -25.20 -46.08 15.82
C ALA A 134 -26.34 -46.89 15.20
N ALA A 135 -26.89 -46.40 14.08
CA ALA A 135 -27.94 -47.10 13.33
C ALA A 135 -27.51 -48.49 12.84
N PHE A 136 -26.26 -48.63 12.38
CA PHE A 136 -25.72 -49.91 11.92
C PHE A 136 -25.55 -50.93 13.07
N ARG A 137 -25.15 -50.48 14.26
CA ARG A 137 -25.05 -51.35 15.45
C ARG A 137 -26.40 -51.87 15.94
N THR A 138 -27.44 -51.04 15.87
CA THR A 138 -28.82 -51.48 16.17
C THR A 138 -29.38 -52.44 15.13
N PHE A 139 -28.96 -52.32 13.87
CA PHE A 139 -29.37 -53.23 12.80
C PHE A 139 -28.65 -54.59 12.86
N SER A 140 -27.38 -54.64 13.27
CA SER A 140 -26.65 -55.91 13.39
C SER A 140 -26.92 -56.69 14.69
N ALA A 141 -27.67 -56.10 15.63
CA ALA A 141 -28.01 -56.70 16.91
C ALA A 141 -29.42 -57.35 16.91
N ASN A 142 -30.08 -57.37 15.75
CA ASN A 142 -31.40 -57.94 15.51
C ASN A 142 -31.29 -59.01 14.42
#